data_AF-A0AB36V3V7-F1
#
_entry.id   AF-A0AB36V3V7-F1
#
_cell.length_a   1.000
_cell.length_b   1.000
_cell.length_c   1.000
_cell.angle_alpha   90.00
_cell.angle_beta   90.00
_cell.angle_gamma   90.00
#
_symmetry.space_group_name_H-M   'P 1'
#
loop_
_entity.id
_entity.type
_entity.pdbx_description
1 polymer ?
#
loop_
_entity_poly.entity_id
_entity_poly.type
_entity_poly.pdbx_seq_one_letter_code
_entity_poly.pdbx_strand_id
1 'polypeptide(L)'
;MKKRLSLMLVTALAFGSLTACGDSGKVEKEETKQVSTNEKKVAGSNETPTKRTVDLGSNKPWQAAAPSRVKEWQGKGETVYLWSDASELESMTLESINIKDHQDERMPAVAEYLETFAKEVGPNVSNKKEYFNKLNETASDLKSMNLDSAKTKIEEAKKLREAK
;
A
#
# COMPACT_ATOMS: atom_id res chain seq x y z
N MET A 1 -51.68 40.33 -11.55
CA MET A 1 -51.10 40.34 -10.18
C MET A 1 -49.60 40.61 -10.31
N LYS A 2 -49.14 41.83 -9.95
CA LYS A 2 -48.18 42.15 -8.85
C LYS A 2 -46.88 41.30 -8.92
N LYS A 3 -45.76 41.84 -9.44
CA LYS A 3 -44.65 42.57 -8.75
C LYS A 3 -43.92 41.66 -7.72
N ARG A 4 -42.59 41.62 -7.52
CA ARG A 4 -41.32 42.20 -8.03
C ARG A 4 -40.20 41.67 -7.09
N LEU A 5 -38.92 41.78 -7.50
CA LEU A 5 -37.68 41.92 -6.67
C LEU A 5 -37.25 40.70 -5.81
N SER A 6 -35.99 40.46 -5.39
CA SER A 6 -34.63 41.05 -5.51
C SER A 6 -33.68 39.94 -4.98
N LEU A 7 -32.48 39.68 -5.51
CA LEU A 7 -31.21 40.43 -5.44
C LEU A 7 -30.49 40.40 -4.06
N MET A 8 -29.32 39.73 -4.06
CA MET A 8 -28.07 39.91 -3.27
C MET A 8 -28.09 39.81 -1.73
N LEU A 9 -27.07 39.19 -1.13
CA LEU A 9 -25.97 39.93 -0.45
C LEU A 9 -24.85 39.01 0.06
N VAL A 10 -23.61 39.45 -0.17
CA VAL A 10 -22.33 38.99 0.38
C VAL A 10 -22.22 39.37 1.86
N THR A 11 -21.53 38.57 2.67
CA THR A 11 -20.84 39.11 3.85
C THR A 11 -19.42 38.57 3.96
N ALA A 12 -18.48 39.50 4.08
CA ALA A 12 -17.05 39.30 4.18
C ALA A 12 -16.59 39.20 5.64
N LEU A 13 -15.44 38.53 5.80
CA LEU A 13 -14.35 38.67 6.78
C LEU A 13 -14.58 39.52 8.06
N ALA A 14 -14.18 38.96 9.21
CA ALA A 14 -13.63 39.74 10.31
C ALA A 14 -12.28 39.16 10.76
N PHE A 15 -11.24 39.98 10.60
CA PHE A 15 -9.91 39.84 11.18
C PHE A 15 -9.95 40.06 12.68
N GLY A 16 -9.00 39.46 13.40
CA GLY A 16 -8.75 39.76 14.80
C GLY A 16 -7.31 39.41 15.20
N SER A 17 -6.34 40.15 14.65
CA SER A 17 -4.99 40.22 15.21
C SER A 17 -4.97 41.32 16.27
N LEU A 18 -4.56 41.02 17.51
CA LEU A 18 -4.11 42.02 18.46
C LEU A 18 -2.85 41.53 19.17
N THR A 19 -1.75 42.23 18.89
CA THR A 19 -0.54 42.25 19.72
C THR A 19 -0.38 43.69 20.20
N ALA A 20 -0.34 43.95 21.51
CA ALA A 20 0.34 45.10 22.11
C ALA A 20 0.44 44.98 23.65
N CYS A 21 1.61 45.36 24.16
CA CYS A 21 2.17 45.26 25.51
C CYS A 21 1.42 45.99 26.65
N GLY A 22 1.67 45.58 27.91
CA GLY A 22 1.55 46.48 29.07
C GLY A 22 1.39 45.84 30.46
N ASP A 23 2.52 45.41 31.04
CA ASP A 23 2.96 45.46 32.46
C ASP A 23 2.11 44.92 33.65
N SER A 24 2.88 44.24 34.52
CA SER A 24 2.71 43.91 35.96
C SER A 24 1.60 42.97 36.48
N GLY A 25 2.03 41.76 36.90
CA GLY A 25 1.58 41.18 38.17
C GLY A 25 1.23 39.69 38.20
N LYS A 26 2.11 38.90 38.84
CA LYS A 26 1.83 37.66 39.61
C LYS A 26 1.70 36.31 38.87
N VAL A 27 2.83 35.62 38.84
CA VAL A 27 3.08 34.18 39.11
C VAL A 27 1.86 33.25 39.17
N GLU A 28 1.79 32.31 38.24
CA GLU A 28 1.60 30.89 38.59
C GLU A 28 2.27 29.98 37.55
N LYS A 29 3.07 29.03 38.06
CA LYS A 29 3.82 28.01 37.33
C LYS A 29 2.84 27.03 36.71
N GLU A 30 2.99 26.76 35.41
CA GLU A 30 2.72 25.42 34.88
C GLU A 30 3.75 25.09 33.80
N GLU A 31 4.61 24.12 34.13
CA GLU A 31 5.58 23.49 33.24
C GLU A 31 4.83 22.67 32.19
N THR A 32 4.63 23.22 31.00
CA THR A 32 4.21 22.40 29.87
C THR A 32 5.43 21.68 29.33
N LYS A 33 5.60 20.43 29.80
CA LYS A 33 6.53 19.43 29.29
C LYS A 33 6.63 19.51 27.77
N GLN A 34 7.82 19.90 27.34
CA GLN A 34 8.34 19.68 26.00
C GLN A 34 8.28 18.17 25.75
N VAL A 35 7.20 17.71 25.09
CA VAL A 35 7.15 16.36 24.53
C VAL A 35 8.10 16.41 23.34
N SER A 36 9.38 16.19 23.66
CA SER A 36 10.38 15.74 22.73
C SER A 36 9.88 14.40 22.21
N THR A 37 9.08 14.43 21.14
CA THR A 37 8.86 13.27 20.29
C THR A 37 10.22 12.93 19.73
N ASN A 38 10.91 12.08 20.48
CA ASN A 38 12.08 11.36 20.04
C ASN A 38 11.53 10.42 18.96
N GLU A 39 11.38 10.95 17.74
CA GLU A 39 11.39 10.15 16.52
C GLU A 39 12.77 9.49 16.50
N LYS A 40 12.87 8.41 17.26
CA LYS A 40 13.86 7.38 17.04
C LYS A 40 13.51 6.86 15.66
N LYS A 41 14.08 7.53 14.64
CA LYS A 41 14.28 7.00 13.31
C LYS A 41 15.04 5.70 13.57
N VAL A 42 14.27 4.62 13.72
CA VAL A 42 14.81 3.27 13.73
C VAL A 42 15.50 3.19 12.39
N ALA A 43 16.83 3.24 12.44
CA ALA A 43 17.66 2.95 11.29
C ALA A 43 17.21 1.57 10.82
N GLY A 44 16.35 1.56 9.80
CA GLY A 44 15.71 0.36 9.30
C GLY A 44 16.83 -0.57 8.89
N SER A 45 16.95 -1.67 9.63
CA SER A 45 17.70 -2.81 9.13
C SER A 45 17.15 -3.09 7.73
N ASN A 46 17.99 -3.00 6.70
CA ASN A 46 17.65 -3.41 5.33
C ASN A 46 17.45 -4.94 5.23
N GLU A 47 17.29 -5.63 6.35
CA GLU A 47 17.02 -7.05 6.39
C GLU A 47 15.59 -7.32 5.95
N THR A 48 15.48 -8.20 4.95
CA THR A 48 14.20 -8.69 4.47
C THR A 48 13.42 -9.35 5.62
N PRO A 49 12.16 -8.94 5.87
CA PRO A 49 11.35 -9.57 6.90
C PRO A 49 11.20 -11.08 6.69
N THR A 50 11.33 -11.83 7.77
CA THR A 50 11.20 -13.31 7.78
C THR A 50 9.93 -13.79 8.47
N LYS A 51 9.17 -12.89 9.09
CA LYS A 51 7.92 -13.17 9.81
C LYS A 51 6.88 -12.12 9.47
N ARG A 52 5.62 -12.57 9.39
CA ARG A 52 4.47 -11.69 9.26
C ARG A 52 4.10 -11.11 10.61
N THR A 53 3.47 -9.95 10.59
CA THR A 53 2.86 -9.34 11.78
C THR A 53 1.35 -9.53 11.82
N VAL A 54 0.74 -9.91 10.68
CA VAL A 54 -0.65 -10.38 10.60
C VAL A 54 -0.76 -11.88 10.89
N ASP A 55 -1.80 -12.26 11.63
CA ASP A 55 -2.19 -13.66 11.81
C ASP A 55 -3.03 -14.13 10.61
N LEU A 56 -2.46 -15.08 9.84
CA LEU A 56 -3.11 -15.71 8.69
C LEU A 56 -3.40 -17.21 8.95
N GLY A 57 -3.13 -17.70 10.16
CA GLY A 57 -3.05 -19.13 10.43
C GLY A 57 -2.03 -19.83 9.52
N SER A 58 -2.44 -20.95 8.92
CA SER A 58 -1.61 -21.73 7.97
C SER A 58 -1.68 -21.23 6.53
N ASN A 59 -2.44 -20.16 6.27
CA ASN A 59 -2.72 -19.70 4.91
C ASN A 59 -1.70 -18.67 4.42
N LYS A 60 -1.56 -18.60 3.09
CA LYS A 60 -0.91 -17.48 2.41
C LYS A 60 -1.84 -16.27 2.32
N PRO A 61 -1.30 -15.05 2.13
CA PRO A 61 -2.12 -13.84 2.08
C PRO A 61 -3.30 -13.91 1.11
N TRP A 62 -3.08 -14.43 -0.10
CA TRP A 62 -4.12 -14.56 -1.14
C TRP A 62 -5.16 -15.66 -0.87
N GLN A 63 -4.89 -16.56 0.07
CA GLN A 63 -5.84 -17.58 0.53
C GLN A 63 -6.65 -17.08 1.73
N ALA A 64 -6.05 -16.22 2.55
CA ALA A 64 -6.64 -15.73 3.78
C ALA A 64 -7.57 -14.53 3.58
N ALA A 65 -7.26 -13.65 2.60
CA ALA A 65 -7.99 -12.40 2.46
C ALA A 65 -7.94 -11.83 1.03
N ALA A 66 -9.01 -11.11 0.66
CA ALA A 66 -9.07 -10.37 -0.60
C ALA A 66 -7.99 -9.26 -0.67
N PRO A 67 -7.62 -8.79 -1.88
CA PRO A 67 -6.57 -7.77 -2.03
C PRO A 67 -6.86 -6.47 -1.27
N SER A 68 -8.13 -6.09 -1.12
CA SER A 68 -8.53 -4.89 -0.36
C SER A 68 -8.14 -4.98 1.12
N ARG A 69 -8.30 -6.15 1.74
CA ARG A 69 -7.92 -6.39 3.14
C ARG A 69 -6.40 -6.48 3.31
N VAL A 70 -5.70 -7.08 2.34
CA VAL A 70 -4.23 -7.07 2.29
C VAL A 70 -3.70 -5.64 2.26
N LYS A 71 -4.24 -4.77 1.40
CA LYS A 71 -3.88 -3.35 1.33
C LYS A 71 -4.18 -2.61 2.63
N GLU A 72 -5.28 -2.93 3.31
CA GLU A 72 -5.61 -2.36 4.62
C GLU A 72 -4.54 -2.69 5.68
N TRP A 73 -4.10 -3.95 5.74
CA TRP A 73 -3.03 -4.37 6.65
C TRP A 73 -1.70 -3.67 6.32
N GLN A 74 -1.31 -3.67 5.05
CA GLN A 74 -0.11 -2.96 4.59
C GLN A 74 -0.18 -1.45 4.92
N GLY A 75 -1.36 -0.83 4.79
CA GLY A 75 -1.59 0.57 5.14
C GLY A 75 -1.45 0.88 6.64
N LYS A 76 -1.58 -0.13 7.51
CA LYS A 76 -1.32 -0.02 8.95
C LYS A 76 0.16 -0.28 9.31
N GLY A 77 1.01 -0.53 8.31
CA GLY A 77 2.42 -0.86 8.50
C GLY A 77 2.67 -2.32 8.86
N GLU A 78 1.67 -3.19 8.69
CA GLU A 78 1.83 -4.61 8.94
C GLU A 78 2.67 -5.28 7.82
N THR A 79 3.48 -6.27 8.19
CA THR A 79 4.14 -7.18 7.25
C THR A 79 3.20 -8.34 6.90
N VAL A 80 2.72 -8.35 5.66
CA VAL A 80 1.78 -9.34 5.11
C VAL A 80 2.48 -10.34 4.20
N TYR A 81 3.30 -9.84 3.26
CA TYR A 81 4.07 -10.68 2.36
C TYR A 81 5.50 -10.88 2.84
N LEU A 82 6.02 -12.09 2.60
CA LEU A 82 7.42 -12.43 2.81
C LEU A 82 8.06 -12.80 1.48
N TRP A 83 9.37 -12.57 1.34
CA TRP A 83 10.11 -13.00 0.14
C TRP A 83 9.94 -14.50 -0.14
N SER A 84 9.82 -15.32 0.90
CA SER A 84 9.56 -16.76 0.78
C SER A 84 8.25 -17.12 0.06
N ASP A 85 7.31 -16.18 -0.07
CA ASP A 85 6.03 -16.42 -0.75
C ASP A 85 6.13 -16.35 -2.27
N ALA A 86 7.20 -15.77 -2.80
CA ALA A 86 7.41 -15.51 -4.22
C ALA A 86 7.08 -16.72 -5.11
N SER A 87 7.67 -17.89 -4.78
CA SER A 87 7.50 -19.11 -5.58
C SER A 87 6.06 -19.65 -5.56
N GLU A 88 5.35 -19.52 -4.46
CA GLU A 88 3.97 -19.99 -4.34
C GLU A 88 2.99 -19.00 -5.01
N LEU A 89 3.29 -17.69 -4.94
CA LEU A 89 2.52 -16.67 -5.63
C LEU A 89 2.64 -16.80 -7.16
N GLU A 90 3.84 -17.10 -7.66
CA GLU A 90 4.10 -17.43 -9.08
C GLU A 90 3.28 -18.64 -9.51
N SER A 91 3.31 -19.71 -8.71
CA SER A 91 2.57 -20.96 -8.99
C SER A 91 1.06 -20.71 -9.00
N MET A 92 0.54 -20.00 -8.00
CA MET A 92 -0.88 -19.63 -7.91
C MET A 92 -1.31 -18.80 -9.12
N THR A 93 -0.47 -17.88 -9.59
CA THR A 93 -0.74 -17.05 -10.77
C THR A 93 -0.87 -17.93 -12.02
N LEU A 94 0.09 -18.83 -12.25
CA LEU A 94 0.08 -19.77 -13.37
C LEU A 94 -1.13 -20.71 -13.34
N GLU A 95 -1.45 -21.27 -12.17
CA GLU A 95 -2.64 -22.10 -11.97
C GLU A 95 -3.91 -21.32 -12.31
N SER A 96 -4.03 -20.09 -11.82
CA SER A 96 -5.19 -19.23 -12.06
C SER A 96 -5.39 -18.91 -13.54
N ILE A 97 -4.30 -18.71 -14.29
CA ILE A 97 -4.34 -18.52 -15.75
C ILE A 97 -4.83 -19.80 -16.47
N ASN A 98 -4.48 -20.99 -15.98
CA ASN A 98 -4.86 -22.24 -16.64
C ASN A 98 -6.31 -22.66 -16.35
N ILE A 99 -6.92 -22.15 -15.26
CA ILE A 99 -8.34 -22.39 -14.96
C ILE A 99 -9.19 -21.44 -15.81
N LYS A 100 -9.94 -21.98 -16.78
CA LYS A 100 -10.73 -21.19 -17.74
C LYS A 100 -12.02 -20.58 -17.19
N ASP A 101 -12.52 -21.14 -16.09
CA ASP A 101 -13.78 -20.72 -15.49
C ASP A 101 -13.65 -19.36 -14.78
N HIS A 102 -14.60 -18.43 -14.94
CA HIS A 102 -14.61 -17.10 -14.29
C HIS A 102 -13.28 -16.32 -14.34
N GLN A 103 -12.54 -16.39 -15.45
CA GLN A 103 -11.23 -15.74 -15.55
C GLN A 103 -11.31 -14.22 -15.43
N ASP A 104 -12.26 -13.60 -16.12
CA ASP A 104 -12.52 -12.16 -16.10
C ASP A 104 -12.79 -11.62 -14.69
N GLU A 105 -13.47 -12.40 -13.86
CA GLU A 105 -13.72 -12.06 -12.46
C GLU A 105 -12.47 -12.22 -11.57
N ARG A 106 -11.65 -13.25 -11.82
CA ARG A 106 -10.51 -13.61 -10.95
C ARG A 106 -9.21 -12.87 -11.29
N MET A 107 -8.91 -12.65 -12.57
CA MET A 107 -7.61 -12.10 -13.01
C MET A 107 -7.30 -10.72 -12.41
N PRO A 108 -8.27 -9.80 -12.24
CA PRO A 108 -8.03 -8.54 -11.54
C PRO A 108 -7.51 -8.75 -10.11
N ALA A 109 -8.08 -9.68 -9.36
CA ALA A 109 -7.65 -9.97 -8.00
C ALA A 109 -6.24 -10.60 -7.95
N VAL A 110 -5.95 -11.53 -8.87
CA VAL A 110 -4.60 -12.13 -8.99
C VAL A 110 -3.55 -11.05 -9.31
N ALA A 111 -3.87 -10.14 -10.24
CA ALA A 111 -3.00 -9.01 -10.56
C ALA A 111 -2.74 -8.12 -9.35
N GLU A 112 -3.76 -7.83 -8.53
CA GLU A 112 -3.59 -7.02 -7.32
C GLU A 112 -2.70 -7.70 -6.27
N TYR A 113 -2.74 -9.04 -6.14
CA TYR A 113 -1.82 -9.76 -5.26
C TYR A 113 -0.36 -9.65 -5.74
N LEU A 114 -0.11 -9.73 -7.04
CA LEU A 114 1.24 -9.53 -7.60
C LEU A 114 1.77 -8.11 -7.30
N GLU A 115 0.93 -7.09 -7.50
CA GLU A 115 1.32 -5.69 -7.27
C GLU A 115 1.56 -5.40 -5.78
N THR A 116 0.68 -5.89 -4.90
CA THR A 116 0.82 -5.68 -3.45
C THR A 116 2.03 -6.41 -2.89
N PHE A 117 2.33 -7.62 -3.39
CA PHE A 117 3.56 -8.33 -3.08
C PHE A 117 4.80 -7.56 -3.54
N ALA A 118 4.83 -7.13 -4.82
CA ALA A 118 5.98 -6.41 -5.38
C ALA A 118 6.23 -5.08 -4.66
N LYS A 119 5.17 -4.36 -4.29
CA LYS A 119 5.26 -3.10 -3.55
C LYS A 119 5.82 -3.28 -2.14
N GLU A 120 5.41 -4.31 -1.42
CA GLU A 120 5.83 -4.54 -0.04
C GLU A 120 7.23 -5.14 0.05
N VAL A 121 7.50 -6.16 -0.76
CA VAL A 121 8.75 -6.94 -0.67
C VAL A 121 9.88 -6.30 -1.48
N GLY A 122 9.55 -5.63 -2.59
CA GLY A 122 10.52 -5.01 -3.52
C GLY A 122 11.57 -4.12 -2.86
N PRO A 123 11.19 -3.17 -1.98
CA PRO A 123 12.14 -2.31 -1.28
C PRO A 123 13.19 -3.08 -0.45
N ASN A 124 12.82 -4.24 0.09
CA ASN A 124 13.66 -5.06 0.97
C ASN A 124 14.52 -6.10 0.22
N VAL A 125 14.31 -6.27 -1.10
CA VAL A 125 15.05 -7.21 -1.96
C VAL A 125 15.49 -6.47 -3.24
N SER A 126 16.21 -5.37 -3.04
CA SER A 126 16.52 -4.40 -4.11
C SER A 126 17.40 -4.97 -5.24
N ASN A 127 18.20 -6.00 -4.97
CA ASN A 127 18.97 -6.74 -5.99
C ASN A 127 18.08 -7.54 -6.96
N LYS A 128 16.77 -7.63 -6.71
CA LYS A 128 15.78 -8.32 -7.55
C LYS A 128 14.83 -7.37 -8.26
N LYS A 129 15.25 -6.14 -8.55
CA LYS A 129 14.42 -5.12 -9.24
C LYS A 129 13.76 -5.64 -10.53
N GLU A 130 14.51 -6.34 -11.38
CA GLU A 130 13.99 -6.87 -12.64
C GLU A 130 12.87 -7.90 -12.43
N TYR A 131 13.00 -8.73 -11.39
CA TYR A 131 11.96 -9.68 -11.00
C TYR A 131 10.65 -8.95 -10.66
N PHE A 132 10.71 -7.94 -9.79
CA PHE A 132 9.51 -7.19 -9.40
C PHE A 132 8.90 -6.38 -10.55
N ASN A 133 9.74 -5.83 -11.44
CA ASN A 133 9.25 -5.21 -12.68
C ASN A 133 8.46 -6.23 -13.51
N LYS A 134 8.98 -7.45 -13.66
CA LYS A 134 8.31 -8.51 -14.42
C LYS A 134 7.00 -8.97 -13.78
N LEU A 135 6.92 -8.99 -12.44
CA LEU A 135 5.64 -9.22 -11.75
C LEU A 135 4.61 -8.12 -12.06
N ASN A 136 5.02 -6.86 -12.09
CA ASN A 136 4.12 -5.75 -12.43
C ASN A 136 3.69 -5.78 -13.89
N GLU A 137 4.59 -6.14 -14.82
CA GLU A 137 4.21 -6.37 -16.22
C GLU A 137 3.21 -7.52 -16.35
N THR A 138 3.40 -8.61 -15.61
CA THR A 138 2.45 -9.74 -15.54
C THR A 138 1.09 -9.25 -15.03
N ALA A 139 1.07 -8.47 -13.94
CA ALA A 139 -0.17 -7.92 -13.39
C ALA A 139 -0.91 -7.02 -14.40
N SER A 140 -0.19 -6.21 -15.17
CA SER A 140 -0.75 -5.38 -16.24
C SER A 140 -1.40 -6.22 -17.34
N ASP A 141 -0.76 -7.31 -17.76
CA ASP A 141 -1.32 -8.23 -18.75
C ASP A 141 -2.58 -8.93 -18.23
N LEU A 142 -2.56 -9.40 -16.98
CA LEU A 142 -3.71 -10.04 -16.33
C LEU A 142 -4.92 -9.10 -16.29
N LYS A 143 -4.71 -7.83 -15.89
CA LYS A 143 -5.77 -6.81 -15.90
C LYS A 143 -6.32 -6.52 -17.29
N SER A 144 -5.47 -6.65 -18.31
CA SER A 144 -5.84 -6.44 -19.71
C SER A 144 -6.31 -7.73 -20.39
N MET A 145 -6.46 -8.82 -19.65
CA MET A 145 -6.82 -10.16 -20.14
C MET A 145 -5.90 -10.70 -21.24
N ASN A 146 -4.64 -10.27 -21.29
CA ASN A 146 -3.62 -10.80 -22.19
C ASN A 146 -2.93 -12.02 -21.58
N LEU A 147 -3.68 -13.12 -21.44
CA LEU A 147 -3.28 -14.27 -20.61
C LEU A 147 -2.06 -15.04 -21.14
N ASP A 148 -1.90 -15.13 -22.45
CA ASP A 148 -0.71 -15.78 -23.05
C ASP A 148 0.55 -14.98 -22.72
N SER A 149 0.49 -13.65 -22.84
CA SER A 149 1.62 -12.79 -22.47
C SER A 149 1.88 -12.84 -20.97
N ALA A 150 0.84 -12.81 -20.13
CA ALA A 150 0.97 -12.94 -18.69
C ALA A 150 1.67 -14.26 -18.30
N LYS A 151 1.30 -15.37 -18.96
CA LYS A 151 1.92 -16.69 -18.75
C LYS A 151 3.40 -16.69 -19.12
N THR A 152 3.78 -16.07 -20.23
CA THR A 152 5.19 -15.93 -20.60
C THR A 152 5.95 -15.08 -19.56
N LYS A 153 5.39 -13.94 -19.16
CA LYS A 153 6.05 -13.01 -18.24
C LYS A 153 6.22 -13.58 -16.83
N ILE A 154 5.26 -14.34 -16.30
CA ILE A 154 5.42 -14.94 -14.97
C ILE A 154 6.50 -16.03 -14.96
N GLU A 155 6.67 -16.79 -16.06
CA GLU A 155 7.77 -17.74 -16.21
C GLU A 155 9.14 -17.04 -16.35
N GLU A 156 9.19 -15.88 -17.02
CA GLU A 156 10.38 -15.01 -17.03
C GLU A 156 10.70 -14.49 -15.62
N ALA A 157 9.69 -14.06 -14.86
CA ALA A 157 9.87 -13.61 -13.48
C ALA A 157 10.48 -14.72 -12.62
N LYS A 158 9.96 -15.94 -12.72
CA LYS A 158 10.51 -17.11 -12.02
C LYS A 158 12.01 -17.29 -12.28
N LYS A 159 12.45 -17.19 -13.54
CA LYS A 159 13.87 -17.27 -13.90
C LYS A 159 14.70 -16.14 -13.27
N LEU A 160 14.18 -14.91 -13.26
CA LEU A 160 14.86 -13.75 -12.64
C LEU A 160 14.99 -13.90 -11.12
N ARG A 161 13.99 -14.50 -10.47
CA ARG A 161 14.05 -14.83 -9.04
C ARG A 161 15.19 -15.81 -8.74
N GLU A 162 15.31 -16.85 -9.56
CA GLU A 162 16.26 -17.96 -9.38
C GLU A 162 17.70 -17.64 -9.84
N ALA A 163 17.87 -16.62 -10.69
CA ALA A 163 19.18 -16.12 -11.09
C ALA A 163 20.01 -15.66 -9.87
N LYS A 164 21.34 -15.85 -9.89
CA LYS A 164 22.24 -15.44 -8.81
C LYS A 164 22.64 -13.98 -8.92
#